data_AF-A0A1J3D493-F1
#
_entry.id   AF-A0A1J3D493-F1
#
_cell.length_a   1.000
_cell.length_b   1.000
_cell.length_c   1.000
_cell.angle_alpha   90.00
_cell.angle_beta   90.00
_cell.angle_gamma   90.00
#
_symmetry.space_group_name_H-M   'P 1'
#
loop_
_entity.id
_entity.type
_entity.pdbx_description
1 polymer ?
#
loop_
_entity_poly.entity_id
_entity_poly.type
_entity_poly.pdbx_seq_one_letter_code
_entity_poly.pdbx_strand_id
1 'polypeptide(L)'
;MDDYRELKESIDQIELVDAHAHNIVALDSSFPFIGTFSEATGDALSFAPHSLSFKRNLREVAQLYGTQVSLEAIEEHRQTSGLHSFTSKCFQEARISALLIDDGLKLDKKHDIAWHKDFVPFVGRVLRIETLAEQILDEESPPDASSWNLDSFTKAFVERLNSLVPEVVALKTIAAYRSGLDIDTRVSEQVAEKGLAEVLQAGKPVRIGNKGLIDYILTRSLEVAERCDLPLQIHTGFGDRDLDLRLANPLHLRTLLEDKRFAKCRIVLLHASYPFSKEASFLSSVYPQVYLDFGLAVPKLSVHGMVSSVKELLDLASTKKVMFSTDGYASPETYYLGAKKAREVIFLVLREACASGDFSLKEAIDAAKDIFSRNAIGFYKLDIGTDSSSRISLKSEIKEPDVQEDSSSFVRIIWVDTSGQQRCRAVQAQRFNKSVKKNGVGLTRAAMGMPSCTDAPAEETKLTGVGEIRLVPDLSTKRTIPWTKQESMVLADMLVKPGEAWEYCPRETLRRVTKVLKDEFDLVMNAGFENEFYLLKNVVRDGEEEYVPFDFGPYSSTSSFDAASPIFHEIVPALESLNIELNSFMLKPGKVSLKYLWDTPLHQTLPTILFTHVKL
;
A
#
# COMPACT_ATOMS: atom_id res chain seq x y z
N MET A 1 27.14 -1.52 4.82
CA MET A 1 26.80 -0.43 3.88
C MET A 1 25.29 -0.36 3.84
N ASP A 2 24.71 0.84 3.82
CA ASP A 2 23.26 0.99 3.87
C ASP A 2 22.67 0.49 2.55
N ASP A 3 22.06 -0.70 2.56
CA ASP A 3 21.64 -1.47 1.36
C ASP A 3 20.69 -0.69 0.43
N TYR A 4 20.16 0.46 0.88
CA TYR A 4 19.23 1.32 0.14
C TYR A 4 19.72 2.76 -0.06
N ARG A 5 21.03 3.00 0.09
CA ARG A 5 21.62 4.33 -0.14
C ARG A 5 21.32 4.86 -1.54
N GLU A 6 21.42 4.01 -2.57
CA GLU A 6 21.11 4.37 -3.95
C GLU A 6 19.66 4.81 -4.14
N LEU A 7 18.70 4.14 -3.49
CA LEU A 7 17.29 4.53 -3.50
C LEU A 7 17.09 5.91 -2.86
N LYS A 8 17.74 6.14 -1.71
CA LYS A 8 17.65 7.41 -1.00
C LYS A 8 18.22 8.56 -1.82
N GLU A 9 19.44 8.40 -2.35
CA GLU A 9 20.10 9.40 -3.20
C GLU A 9 19.29 9.67 -4.47
N SER A 10 18.72 8.62 -5.09
CA SER A 10 17.83 8.78 -6.25
C SER A 10 16.60 9.60 -5.91
N ILE A 11 15.90 9.27 -4.80
CA ILE A 11 14.71 10.00 -4.36
C ILE A 11 15.02 11.46 -4.06
N ASP A 12 16.16 11.75 -3.43
CA ASP A 12 16.53 13.11 -3.04
C ASP A 12 16.84 14.01 -4.25
N GLN A 13 17.28 13.44 -5.38
CA GLN A 13 17.61 14.21 -6.58
C GLN A 13 16.43 14.47 -7.53
N ILE A 14 15.33 13.70 -7.44
CA ILE A 14 14.17 13.84 -8.33
C ILE A 14 13.59 15.26 -8.24
N GLU A 15 13.35 15.89 -9.39
CA GLU A 15 12.55 17.11 -9.47
C GLU A 15 11.06 16.77 -9.43
N LEU A 16 10.29 17.49 -8.62
CA LEU A 16 8.90 17.18 -8.33
C LEU A 16 7.95 17.94 -9.26
N VAL A 17 6.91 17.24 -9.72
CA VAL A 17 5.71 17.88 -10.27
C VAL A 17 4.68 17.92 -9.15
N ASP A 18 4.46 19.12 -8.60
CA ASP A 18 3.44 19.33 -7.58
C ASP A 18 2.07 19.46 -8.27
N ALA A 19 1.34 18.34 -8.32
CA ALA A 19 0.12 18.21 -9.12
C ALA A 19 -1.11 18.92 -8.52
N HIS A 20 -1.04 19.39 -7.27
CA HIS A 20 -2.12 20.13 -6.63
C HIS A 20 -1.61 21.00 -5.47
N ALA A 21 -1.86 22.30 -5.57
CA ALA A 21 -1.60 23.28 -4.53
C ALA A 21 -2.47 24.54 -4.72
N HIS A 22 -2.23 25.58 -3.93
CA HIS A 22 -3.01 26.83 -3.87
C HIS A 22 -2.13 28.06 -3.71
N ASN A 23 -2.65 29.22 -4.09
CA ASN A 23 -1.92 30.49 -4.06
C ASN A 23 -1.24 30.80 -2.70
N ILE A 24 -0.05 31.40 -2.78
CA ILE A 24 0.64 32.03 -1.66
C ILE A 24 0.04 33.42 -1.37
N VAL A 25 0.00 33.82 -0.10
CA VAL A 25 -0.50 35.13 0.33
C VAL A 25 0.62 36.11 0.66
N ALA A 26 0.31 37.40 0.58
CA ALA A 26 1.20 38.45 1.03
C ALA A 26 1.53 38.35 2.53
N LEU A 27 2.67 38.89 2.96
CA LEU A 27 3.10 38.88 4.37
C LEU A 27 2.14 39.58 5.33
N ASP A 28 1.38 40.55 4.83
CA ASP A 28 0.39 41.32 5.58
C ASP A 28 -1.04 40.77 5.41
N SER A 29 -1.18 39.54 4.91
CA SER A 29 -2.45 38.79 4.89
C SER A 29 -2.98 38.54 6.31
N SER A 30 -4.30 38.43 6.42
CA SER A 30 -5.00 38.03 7.64
C SER A 30 -4.83 36.55 7.99
N PHE A 31 -4.28 35.74 7.08
CA PHE A 31 -4.06 34.32 7.31
C PHE A 31 -3.00 34.10 8.42
N PRO A 32 -3.37 33.48 9.55
CA PRO A 32 -2.45 33.30 10.66
C PRO A 32 -1.39 32.26 10.31
N PHE A 33 -0.11 32.54 10.56
CA PHE A 33 0.98 31.62 10.20
C PHE A 33 0.84 30.24 10.84
N ILE A 34 0.31 30.15 12.06
CA ILE A 34 -0.02 28.88 12.72
C ILE A 34 -0.99 28.01 11.90
N GLY A 35 -1.85 28.62 11.07
CA GLY A 35 -2.76 27.94 10.14
C GLY A 35 -2.03 27.13 9.06
N THR A 36 -0.76 27.43 8.77
CA THR A 36 0.11 26.64 7.89
C THR A 36 0.24 25.18 8.35
N PHE A 37 0.06 24.93 9.66
CA PHE A 37 0.30 23.62 10.27
C PHE A 37 -0.99 22.84 10.61
N SER A 38 -2.17 23.40 10.33
CA SER A 38 -3.46 22.81 10.74
C SER A 38 -4.61 23.21 9.81
N GLU A 39 -5.55 22.29 9.60
CA GLU A 39 -6.87 22.61 8.99
C GLU A 39 -7.82 23.28 10.01
N ALA A 40 -7.45 23.31 11.30
CA ALA A 40 -8.32 23.88 12.32
C ALA A 40 -8.43 25.40 12.20
N THR A 41 -9.60 25.93 12.52
CA THR A 41 -9.88 27.36 12.61
C THR A 41 -10.51 27.70 13.97
N GLY A 42 -10.56 28.99 14.33
CA GLY A 42 -11.12 29.45 15.60
C GLY A 42 -10.46 28.81 16.82
N ASP A 43 -11.24 28.52 17.86
CA ASP A 43 -10.73 27.97 19.13
C ASP A 43 -9.95 26.66 18.97
N ALA A 44 -10.32 25.83 17.99
CA ALA A 44 -9.63 24.57 17.72
C ALA A 44 -8.17 24.77 17.27
N LEU A 45 -7.87 25.89 16.59
CA LEU A 45 -6.52 26.23 16.15
C LEU A 45 -5.56 26.45 17.33
N SER A 46 -6.06 26.89 18.48
CA SER A 46 -5.24 27.06 19.70
C SER A 46 -4.59 25.77 20.20
N PHE A 47 -5.15 24.60 19.83
CA PHE A 47 -4.61 23.29 20.17
C PHE A 47 -3.59 22.76 19.16
N ALA A 48 -3.48 23.38 17.97
CA ALA A 48 -2.53 22.97 16.94
C ALA A 48 -1.07 22.84 17.44
N PRO A 49 -0.55 23.71 18.33
CA PRO A 49 0.82 23.62 18.85
C PRO A 49 1.14 22.34 19.64
N HIS A 50 0.10 21.64 20.07
CA HIS A 50 0.20 20.38 20.82
C HIS A 50 0.19 19.15 19.91
N SER A 51 -0.09 19.30 18.61
CA SER A 51 -0.09 18.20 17.66
C SER A 51 1.32 17.72 17.28
N LEU A 52 1.45 16.44 16.93
CA LEU A 52 2.70 15.87 16.42
C LEU A 52 3.15 16.54 15.12
N SER A 53 2.19 16.85 14.25
CA SER A 53 2.43 17.50 12.96
C SER A 53 3.06 18.88 13.14
N PHE A 54 2.45 19.72 13.97
CA PHE A 54 2.97 21.05 14.29
C PHE A 54 4.40 20.99 14.84
N LYS A 55 4.63 20.21 15.90
CA LYS A 55 5.95 20.16 16.57
C LYS A 55 7.07 19.67 15.65
N ARG A 56 6.75 18.75 14.73
CA ARG A 56 7.70 18.26 13.73
C ARG A 56 7.96 19.35 12.69
N ASN A 57 6.90 19.89 12.09
CA ASN A 57 7.01 20.83 10.97
C ASN A 57 7.61 22.17 11.40
N LEU A 58 7.34 22.64 12.63
CA LEU A 58 7.98 23.83 13.19
C LEU A 58 9.51 23.68 13.27
N ARG A 59 10.00 22.49 13.69
CA ARG A 59 11.44 22.20 13.73
C ARG A 59 12.07 22.20 12.34
N GLU A 60 11.36 21.67 11.34
CA GLU A 60 11.84 21.65 9.95
C GLU A 60 11.95 23.05 9.36
N VAL A 61 10.98 23.92 9.63
CA VAL A 61 11.01 25.32 9.18
C VAL A 61 12.08 26.12 9.94
N ALA A 62 12.20 25.93 11.26
CA ALA A 62 13.26 26.56 12.04
C ALA A 62 14.66 26.15 11.54
N GLN A 63 14.84 24.85 11.23
CA GLN A 63 16.08 24.36 10.64
C GLN A 63 16.33 24.94 9.24
N LEU A 64 15.30 25.03 8.39
CA LEU A 64 15.40 25.63 7.08
C LEU A 64 15.91 27.08 7.18
N TYR A 65 15.36 27.87 8.10
CA TYR A 65 15.68 29.28 8.25
C TYR A 65 16.89 29.56 9.16
N GLY A 66 17.36 28.57 9.93
CA GLY A 66 18.44 28.76 10.90
C GLY A 66 18.00 29.55 12.14
N THR A 67 16.73 29.44 12.52
CA THR A 67 16.12 30.16 13.65
C THR A 67 15.95 29.25 14.88
N GLN A 68 15.55 29.84 16.01
CA GLN A 68 15.08 29.07 17.17
C GLN A 68 13.75 28.36 16.83
N VAL A 69 13.48 27.24 17.51
CA VAL A 69 12.24 26.46 17.32
C VAL A 69 11.08 27.14 18.04
N SER A 70 10.57 28.23 17.49
CA SER A 70 9.38 28.94 17.96
C SER A 70 8.64 29.61 16.80
N LEU A 71 7.35 29.89 16.96
CA LEU A 71 6.58 30.62 15.94
C LEU A 71 7.12 32.04 15.78
N GLU A 72 7.39 32.70 16.90
CA GLU A 72 7.84 34.09 16.97
C GLU A 72 9.16 34.28 16.21
N ALA A 73 10.14 33.39 16.41
CA ALA A 73 11.42 33.47 15.73
C ALA A 73 11.31 33.25 14.21
N ILE A 74 10.40 32.37 13.77
CA ILE A 74 10.13 32.13 12.35
C ILE A 74 9.38 33.32 11.74
N GLU A 75 8.39 33.87 12.44
CA GLU A 75 7.67 35.05 11.97
C GLU A 75 8.56 36.28 11.87
N GLU A 76 9.46 36.50 12.84
CA GLU A 76 10.49 37.56 12.78
C GLU A 76 11.40 37.37 11.55
N HIS A 77 11.83 36.14 11.28
CA HIS A 77 12.61 35.83 10.08
C HIS A 77 11.83 36.11 8.79
N ARG A 78 10.54 35.76 8.73
CA ARG A 78 9.67 36.03 7.57
C ARG A 78 9.54 37.54 7.32
N GLN A 79 9.37 38.35 8.38
CA GLN A 79 9.26 39.80 8.27
C GLN A 79 10.58 40.44 7.83
N THR A 80 11.72 39.99 8.35
CA THR A 80 13.04 40.57 8.04
C THR A 80 13.60 40.14 6.68
N SER A 81 13.34 38.90 6.25
CA SER A 81 13.88 38.36 4.98
C SER A 81 13.05 38.75 3.76
N GLY A 82 11.75 39.00 3.94
CA GLY A 82 10.80 39.32 2.88
C GLY A 82 10.31 38.10 2.09
N LEU A 83 9.06 38.19 1.60
CA LEU A 83 8.31 37.08 0.99
C LEU A 83 9.08 36.35 -0.11
N HIS A 84 9.62 37.10 -1.06
CA HIS A 84 10.31 36.52 -2.22
C HIS A 84 11.55 35.70 -1.80
N SER A 85 12.30 36.16 -0.79
CA SER A 85 13.54 35.51 -0.35
C SER A 85 13.28 34.14 0.27
N PHE A 86 12.39 34.08 1.27
CA PHE A 86 12.10 32.79 1.90
C PHE A 86 11.25 31.87 1.02
N THR A 87 10.42 32.42 0.12
CA THR A 87 9.73 31.63 -0.92
C THR A 87 10.75 30.95 -1.83
N SER A 88 11.72 31.71 -2.36
CA SER A 88 12.80 31.14 -3.18
C SER A 88 13.52 30.00 -2.46
N LYS A 89 13.84 30.20 -1.17
CA LYS A 89 14.49 29.19 -0.35
C LYS A 89 13.63 27.92 -0.17
N CYS A 90 12.34 28.07 0.12
CA CYS A 90 11.40 26.94 0.24
C CYS A 90 11.32 26.13 -1.05
N PHE A 91 11.17 26.78 -2.21
CA PHE A 91 11.05 26.09 -3.50
C PHE A 91 12.36 25.46 -3.97
N GLN A 92 13.50 26.11 -3.73
CA GLN A 92 14.83 25.53 -4.00
C GLN A 92 15.06 24.24 -3.23
N GLU A 93 14.77 24.23 -1.92
CA GLU A 93 14.90 23.03 -1.08
C GLU A 93 13.85 21.96 -1.41
N ALA A 94 12.66 22.35 -1.85
CA ALA A 94 11.62 21.43 -2.29
C ALA A 94 12.00 20.71 -3.61
N ARG A 95 12.77 21.39 -4.48
CA ARG A 95 13.11 20.97 -5.86
C ARG A 95 11.87 20.68 -6.70
N ILE A 96 10.92 21.61 -6.68
CA ILE A 96 9.70 21.54 -7.51
C ILE A 96 10.03 22.14 -8.88
N SER A 97 9.78 21.40 -9.96
CA SER A 97 10.00 21.85 -11.34
C SER A 97 8.73 22.26 -12.06
N ALA A 98 7.57 21.79 -11.59
CA ALA A 98 6.27 22.20 -12.09
C ALA A 98 5.26 22.27 -10.95
N LEU A 99 4.39 23.28 -11.00
CA LEU A 99 3.40 23.58 -9.96
C LEU A 99 2.00 23.74 -10.58
N LEU A 100 1.03 22.96 -10.13
CA LEU A 100 -0.37 23.10 -10.57
C LEU A 100 -1.22 23.72 -9.45
N ILE A 101 -1.76 24.92 -9.72
CA ILE A 101 -2.44 25.75 -8.71
C ILE A 101 -3.95 25.73 -8.95
N ASP A 102 -4.69 25.20 -7.97
CA ASP A 102 -6.13 25.45 -7.81
C ASP A 102 -6.33 26.85 -7.25
N ASP A 103 -6.71 27.77 -8.15
CA ASP A 103 -6.91 29.19 -7.86
C ASP A 103 -8.30 29.52 -7.30
N GLY A 104 -9.14 28.51 -7.04
CA GLY A 104 -10.48 28.68 -6.48
C GLY A 104 -10.53 28.84 -4.97
N LEU A 105 -9.43 28.59 -4.25
CA LEU A 105 -9.39 28.80 -2.80
C LEU A 105 -9.44 30.30 -2.49
N LYS A 106 -10.41 30.70 -1.65
CA LYS A 106 -10.58 32.09 -1.21
C LYS A 106 -9.57 32.38 -0.08
N LEU A 107 -8.56 33.18 -0.40
CA LEU A 107 -7.53 33.65 0.53
C LEU A 107 -7.38 35.16 0.35
N ASP A 108 -7.25 35.90 1.45
CA ASP A 108 -7.03 37.34 1.37
C ASP A 108 -5.60 37.64 0.90
N LYS A 109 -5.46 38.68 0.06
CA LYS A 109 -4.17 39.13 -0.48
C LYS A 109 -3.33 38.01 -1.12
N LYS A 110 -3.98 37.04 -1.74
CA LYS A 110 -3.30 35.98 -2.49
C LYS A 110 -2.66 36.54 -3.76
N HIS A 111 -1.45 36.07 -4.06
CA HIS A 111 -0.76 36.36 -5.31
C HIS A 111 -1.41 35.58 -6.46
N ASP A 112 -1.43 36.19 -7.64
CA ASP A 112 -1.94 35.55 -8.84
C ASP A 112 -1.03 34.38 -9.26
N ILE A 113 -1.52 33.54 -10.17
CA ILE A 113 -0.77 32.36 -10.61
C ILE A 113 0.53 32.73 -11.32
N ALA A 114 0.62 33.89 -11.99
CA ALA A 114 1.83 34.27 -12.73
C ALA A 114 2.99 34.61 -11.79
N TRP A 115 2.72 35.16 -10.60
CA TRP A 115 3.72 35.41 -9.57
C TRP A 115 4.52 34.16 -9.18
N HIS A 116 3.91 32.99 -9.23
CA HIS A 116 4.56 31.74 -8.83
C HIS A 116 5.63 31.28 -9.84
N LYS A 117 5.64 31.83 -11.07
CA LYS A 117 6.65 31.53 -12.11
C LYS A 117 8.05 32.02 -11.75
N ASP A 118 8.17 32.91 -10.78
CA ASP A 118 9.48 33.38 -10.29
C ASP A 118 10.24 32.28 -9.53
N PHE A 119 9.54 31.23 -9.06
CA PHE A 119 10.13 30.18 -8.21
C PHE A 119 10.20 28.80 -8.86
N VAL A 120 9.42 28.56 -9.92
CA VAL A 120 9.38 27.26 -10.62
C VAL A 120 9.32 27.45 -12.14
N PRO A 121 9.95 26.56 -12.93
CA PRO A 121 9.95 26.63 -14.40
C PRO A 121 8.56 26.61 -15.04
N PHE A 122 7.60 25.88 -14.45
CA PHE A 122 6.26 25.73 -15.01
C PHE A 122 5.18 25.94 -13.94
N VAL A 123 4.17 26.73 -14.27
CA VAL A 123 2.95 26.90 -13.47
C VAL A 123 1.73 26.65 -14.34
N GLY A 124 0.91 25.66 -13.96
CA GLY A 124 -0.36 25.35 -14.60
C GLY A 124 -1.54 25.72 -13.71
N ARG A 125 -2.64 26.20 -14.32
CA ARG A 125 -3.87 26.56 -13.60
C ARG A 125 -4.82 25.37 -13.52
N VAL A 126 -5.33 25.09 -12.32
CA VAL A 126 -6.43 24.16 -12.07
C VAL A 126 -7.68 24.96 -11.74
N LEU A 127 -8.77 24.75 -12.46
CA LEU A 127 -9.99 25.55 -12.32
C LEU A 127 -11.01 24.87 -11.39
N ARG A 128 -11.33 25.51 -10.27
CA ARG A 128 -12.36 25.05 -9.33
C ARG A 128 -13.76 25.39 -9.83
N ILE A 129 -14.54 24.36 -10.17
CA ILE A 129 -15.82 24.53 -10.89
C ILE A 129 -16.90 25.19 -10.03
N GLU A 130 -16.93 24.92 -8.72
CA GLU A 130 -17.91 25.52 -7.80
C GLU A 130 -17.66 27.02 -7.64
N THR A 131 -16.40 27.44 -7.56
CA THR A 131 -16.03 28.85 -7.45
C THR A 131 -16.32 29.60 -8.74
N LEU A 132 -16.08 28.98 -9.91
CA LEU A 132 -16.50 29.57 -11.18
C LEU A 132 -18.01 29.78 -11.24
N ALA A 133 -18.80 28.77 -10.85
CA ALA A 133 -20.25 28.87 -10.82
C ALA A 133 -20.75 29.95 -9.86
N GLU A 134 -20.15 30.06 -8.67
CA GLU A 134 -20.45 31.14 -7.71
C GLU A 134 -20.16 32.52 -8.29
N GLN A 135 -19.00 32.69 -8.93
CA GLN A 135 -18.60 33.96 -9.55
C GLN A 135 -19.57 34.41 -10.64
N ILE A 136 -20.02 33.49 -11.51
CA ILE A 136 -21.01 33.80 -12.54
C ILE A 136 -22.30 34.33 -11.90
N LEU A 137 -22.79 33.66 -10.86
CA LEU A 137 -24.03 34.07 -10.18
C LEU A 137 -23.87 35.38 -9.38
N ASP A 138 -22.67 35.68 -8.88
CA ASP A 138 -22.38 36.91 -8.14
C ASP A 138 -22.12 38.13 -9.06
N GLU A 139 -21.38 37.95 -10.16
CA GLU A 139 -20.79 39.03 -10.95
C GLU A 139 -21.48 39.25 -12.31
N GLU A 140 -22.15 38.25 -12.86
CA GLU A 140 -22.78 38.33 -14.18
C GLU A 140 -24.30 38.54 -14.06
N SER A 141 -24.88 39.22 -15.06
CA SER A 141 -26.33 39.27 -15.25
C SER A 141 -26.75 38.10 -16.14
N PRO A 142 -27.92 37.48 -15.91
CA PRO A 142 -28.39 36.37 -16.72
C PRO A 142 -28.52 36.79 -18.20
N PRO A 143 -27.97 35.99 -19.15
CA PRO A 143 -28.16 36.24 -20.58
C PRO A 143 -29.65 36.19 -20.92
N ASP A 144 -30.16 37.23 -21.57
CA ASP A 144 -31.51 37.24 -22.15
C ASP A 144 -32.67 37.03 -21.16
N ALA A 145 -32.47 37.24 -19.84
CA ALA A 145 -33.51 37.09 -18.82
C ALA A 145 -33.47 38.19 -17.74
N SER A 146 -34.59 38.41 -17.03
CA SER A 146 -34.68 39.35 -15.91
C SER A 146 -34.11 38.80 -14.60
N SER A 147 -33.99 37.48 -14.49
CA SER A 147 -33.47 36.75 -13.33
C SER A 147 -32.85 35.43 -13.79
N TRP A 148 -31.88 34.93 -13.03
CA TRP A 148 -31.27 33.62 -13.28
C TRP A 148 -32.32 32.50 -13.24
N ASN A 149 -32.24 31.59 -14.21
CA ASN A 149 -32.91 30.29 -14.24
C ASN A 149 -31.87 29.23 -14.68
N LEU A 150 -32.20 27.94 -14.66
CA LEU A 150 -31.24 26.89 -14.96
C LEU A 150 -30.70 26.98 -16.38
N ASP A 151 -31.52 27.33 -17.38
CA ASP A 151 -31.10 27.42 -18.78
C ASP A 151 -30.06 28.54 -18.98
N SER A 152 -30.39 29.76 -18.56
CA SER A 152 -29.49 30.92 -18.59
C SER A 152 -28.19 30.67 -17.82
N PHE A 153 -28.27 30.06 -16.63
CA PHE A 153 -27.10 29.68 -15.85
C PHE A 153 -26.25 28.62 -16.56
N THR A 154 -26.88 27.57 -17.10
CA THR A 154 -26.18 26.48 -17.81
C THR A 154 -25.44 27.04 -19.03
N LYS A 155 -26.09 27.92 -19.81
CA LYS A 155 -25.48 28.58 -20.96
C LYS A 155 -24.25 29.40 -20.53
N ALA A 156 -24.40 30.30 -19.56
CA ALA A 156 -23.30 31.13 -19.07
C ALA A 156 -22.16 30.28 -18.49
N PHE A 157 -22.46 29.27 -17.67
CA PHE A 157 -21.48 28.39 -17.06
C PHE A 157 -20.69 27.59 -18.10
N VAL A 158 -21.36 26.98 -19.07
CA VAL A 158 -20.70 26.18 -20.10
C VAL A 158 -19.91 27.06 -21.08
N GLU A 159 -20.43 28.22 -21.46
CA GLU A 159 -19.71 29.19 -22.29
C GLU A 159 -18.43 29.67 -21.59
N ARG A 160 -18.54 30.08 -20.32
CA ARG A 160 -17.40 30.51 -19.50
C ARG A 160 -16.38 29.39 -19.32
N LEU A 161 -16.82 28.20 -18.94
CA LEU A 161 -15.95 27.04 -18.78
C LEU A 161 -15.19 26.74 -20.08
N ASN A 162 -15.87 26.71 -21.22
CA ASN A 162 -15.24 26.49 -22.53
C ASN A 162 -14.20 27.55 -22.89
N SER A 163 -14.48 28.83 -22.60
CA SER A 163 -13.50 29.90 -22.85
C SER A 163 -12.22 29.75 -22.03
N LEU A 164 -12.30 29.14 -20.84
CA LEU A 164 -11.16 28.94 -19.94
C LEU A 164 -10.40 27.63 -20.21
N VAL A 165 -10.97 26.68 -20.96
CA VAL A 165 -10.32 25.39 -21.30
C VAL A 165 -8.87 25.54 -21.80
N PRO A 166 -8.55 26.49 -22.71
CA PRO A 166 -7.18 26.64 -23.21
C PRO A 166 -6.17 27.14 -22.16
N GLU A 167 -6.65 27.72 -21.05
CA GLU A 167 -5.83 28.34 -20.01
C GLU A 167 -5.60 27.44 -18.79
N VAL A 168 -6.24 26.27 -18.76
CA VAL A 168 -6.25 25.38 -17.60
C VAL A 168 -5.68 24.01 -17.96
N VAL A 169 -5.01 23.37 -17.01
CA VAL A 169 -4.47 22.01 -17.16
C VAL A 169 -5.38 20.95 -16.58
N ALA A 170 -6.33 21.34 -15.71
CA ALA A 170 -7.31 20.46 -15.10
C ALA A 170 -8.49 21.25 -14.51
N LEU A 171 -9.58 20.53 -14.26
CA LEU A 171 -10.69 20.98 -13.43
C LEU A 171 -10.53 20.43 -12.01
N LYS A 172 -11.15 21.10 -11.05
CA LYS A 172 -11.26 20.65 -9.65
C LYS A 172 -12.70 20.77 -9.19
N THR A 173 -13.18 19.75 -8.48
CA THR A 173 -14.41 19.81 -7.69
C THR A 173 -14.11 19.70 -6.19
N ILE A 174 -14.85 20.50 -5.42
CA ILE A 174 -14.91 20.45 -3.96
C ILE A 174 -16.29 19.95 -3.48
N ALA A 175 -16.99 19.12 -4.27
CA ALA A 175 -18.30 18.57 -3.90
C ALA A 175 -18.33 17.94 -2.50
N ALA A 176 -17.23 17.31 -2.07
CA ALA A 176 -17.04 16.79 -0.71
C ALA A 176 -17.20 17.85 0.41
N TYR A 177 -16.78 19.10 0.18
CA TYR A 177 -16.99 20.23 1.11
C TYR A 177 -18.41 20.80 1.06
N ARG A 178 -19.22 20.42 0.07
CA ARG A 178 -20.54 21.02 -0.17
C ARG A 178 -21.66 20.05 0.17
N SER A 179 -21.80 19.00 -0.63
CA SER A 179 -22.94 18.09 -0.56
C SER A 179 -22.56 16.60 -0.51
N GLY A 180 -21.26 16.28 -0.53
CA GLY A 180 -20.74 14.92 -0.50
C GLY A 180 -20.37 14.36 -1.87
N LEU A 181 -19.86 13.13 -1.86
CA LEU A 181 -19.36 12.43 -3.06
C LEU A 181 -20.37 11.45 -3.69
N ASP A 182 -21.58 11.35 -3.15
CA ASP A 182 -22.65 10.51 -3.72
C ASP A 182 -23.35 11.22 -4.87
N ILE A 183 -22.65 11.39 -6.00
CA ILE A 183 -23.08 12.25 -7.10
C ILE A 183 -24.19 11.58 -7.93
N ASP A 184 -25.35 12.23 -8.07
CA ASP A 184 -26.37 11.83 -9.03
C ASP A 184 -26.06 12.37 -10.43
N THR A 185 -25.43 11.54 -11.26
CA THR A 185 -25.09 11.92 -12.65
C THR A 185 -26.31 12.11 -13.56
N ARG A 186 -27.51 11.75 -13.09
CA ARG A 186 -28.77 11.86 -13.83
C ARG A 186 -29.76 12.81 -13.14
N VAL A 187 -29.25 13.70 -12.30
CA VAL A 187 -30.05 14.73 -11.64
C VAL A 187 -30.93 15.46 -12.66
N SER A 188 -32.23 15.52 -12.37
CA SER A 188 -33.19 16.17 -13.26
C SER A 188 -33.01 17.69 -13.26
N GLU A 189 -33.29 18.34 -14.39
CA GLU A 189 -33.30 19.80 -14.49
C GLU A 189 -34.23 20.46 -13.47
N GLN A 190 -35.37 19.83 -13.15
CA GLN A 190 -36.30 20.35 -12.13
C GLN A 190 -35.67 20.43 -10.74
N VAL A 191 -34.85 19.43 -10.37
CA VAL A 191 -34.13 19.41 -9.09
C VAL A 191 -33.01 20.45 -9.08
N ALA A 192 -32.28 20.60 -10.20
CA ALA A 192 -31.23 21.60 -10.33
C ALA A 192 -31.77 23.04 -10.33
N GLU A 193 -32.88 23.31 -11.04
CA GLU A 193 -33.57 24.60 -11.06
C GLU A 193 -34.04 25.00 -9.65
N LYS A 194 -34.65 24.06 -8.92
CA LYS A 194 -35.03 24.30 -7.53
C LYS A 194 -33.81 24.63 -6.66
N GLY A 195 -32.72 23.89 -6.84
CA GLY A 195 -31.46 24.13 -6.13
C GLY A 195 -30.86 25.51 -6.44
N LEU A 196 -30.93 25.95 -7.69
CA LEU A 196 -30.53 27.29 -8.11
C LEU A 196 -31.37 28.38 -7.44
N ALA A 197 -32.69 28.22 -7.43
CA ALA A 197 -33.58 29.16 -6.76
C ALA A 197 -33.28 29.26 -5.25
N GLU A 198 -33.03 28.14 -4.58
CA GLU A 198 -32.65 28.11 -3.16
C GLU A 198 -31.31 28.83 -2.90
N VAL A 199 -30.31 28.62 -3.76
CA VAL A 199 -29.01 29.29 -3.66
C VAL A 199 -29.14 30.80 -3.87
N LEU A 200 -29.92 31.23 -4.85
CA LEU A 200 -30.15 32.66 -5.11
C LEU A 200 -30.93 33.32 -3.96
N GLN A 201 -31.89 32.61 -3.37
CA GLN A 201 -32.66 33.10 -2.22
C GLN A 201 -31.79 33.28 -0.96
N ALA A 202 -30.74 32.47 -0.79
CA ALA A 202 -29.79 32.59 0.32
C ALA A 202 -28.98 33.91 0.27
N GLY A 203 -28.94 34.58 -0.88
CA GLY A 203 -28.35 35.90 -1.05
C GLY A 203 -26.87 35.88 -1.44
N LYS A 204 -26.26 37.07 -1.43
CA LYS A 204 -24.86 37.29 -1.80
C LYS A 204 -23.96 37.45 -0.55
N PRO A 205 -22.68 37.03 -0.59
CA PRO A 205 -22.03 36.34 -1.71
C PRO A 205 -22.59 34.94 -1.89
N VAL A 206 -22.71 34.51 -3.15
CA VAL A 206 -23.29 33.21 -3.49
C VAL A 206 -22.38 32.09 -2.97
N ARG A 207 -23.00 31.13 -2.28
CA ARG A 207 -22.35 29.88 -1.85
C ARG A 207 -23.22 28.70 -2.26
N ILE A 208 -22.74 27.91 -3.22
CA ILE A 208 -23.51 26.78 -3.77
C ILE A 208 -23.40 25.58 -2.81
N GLY A 209 -24.41 25.38 -1.97
CA GLY A 209 -24.51 24.22 -1.06
C GLY A 209 -25.56 23.18 -1.46
N ASN A 210 -26.48 23.51 -2.37
CA ASN A 210 -27.55 22.60 -2.75
C ASN A 210 -27.02 21.42 -3.58
N LYS A 211 -27.31 20.20 -3.12
CA LYS A 211 -26.86 18.94 -3.73
C LYS A 211 -27.25 18.81 -5.21
N GLY A 212 -28.52 19.08 -5.53
CA GLY A 212 -29.02 18.95 -6.89
C GLY A 212 -28.28 19.86 -7.87
N LEU A 213 -27.97 21.08 -7.45
CA LEU A 213 -27.20 22.02 -8.26
C LEU A 213 -25.72 21.64 -8.34
N ILE A 214 -25.09 21.17 -7.25
CA ILE A 214 -23.70 20.67 -7.26
C ILE A 214 -23.56 19.48 -8.23
N ASP A 215 -24.43 18.48 -8.11
CA ASP A 215 -24.42 17.30 -8.98
C ASP A 215 -24.61 17.69 -10.45
N TYR A 216 -25.49 18.68 -10.71
CA TYR A 216 -25.74 19.20 -12.05
C TYR A 216 -24.52 19.92 -12.63
N ILE A 217 -23.90 20.83 -11.86
CA ILE A 217 -22.69 21.56 -12.25
C ILE A 217 -21.55 20.58 -12.55
N LEU A 218 -21.31 19.61 -11.65
CA LEU A 218 -20.29 18.60 -11.84
C LEU A 218 -20.55 17.76 -13.09
N THR A 219 -21.80 17.36 -13.34
CA THR A 219 -22.18 16.62 -14.55
C THR A 219 -21.92 17.43 -15.82
N ARG A 220 -22.28 18.73 -15.85
CA ARG A 220 -21.97 19.62 -16.99
C ARG A 220 -20.46 19.78 -17.17
N SER A 221 -19.69 19.91 -16.09
CA SER A 221 -18.23 20.01 -16.14
C SER A 221 -17.58 18.72 -16.64
N LEU A 222 -18.07 17.55 -16.25
CA LEU A 222 -17.58 16.25 -16.74
C LEU A 222 -17.81 16.08 -18.25
N GLU A 223 -18.94 16.56 -18.78
CA GLU A 223 -19.18 16.54 -20.23
C GLU A 223 -18.18 17.41 -21.00
N VAL A 224 -17.81 18.57 -20.45
CA VAL A 224 -16.74 19.41 -21.02
C VAL A 224 -15.39 18.73 -20.86
N ALA A 225 -15.10 18.13 -19.71
CA ALA A 225 -13.84 17.44 -19.42
C ALA A 225 -13.61 16.26 -20.36
N GLU A 226 -14.62 15.41 -20.58
CA GLU A 226 -14.57 14.30 -21.53
C GLU A 226 -14.34 14.80 -22.96
N ARG A 227 -15.07 15.83 -23.39
CA ARG A 227 -14.96 16.37 -24.76
C ARG A 227 -13.60 17.02 -25.03
N CYS A 228 -13.08 17.75 -24.05
CA CYS A 228 -11.83 18.52 -24.18
C CYS A 228 -10.59 17.76 -23.67
N ASP A 229 -10.76 16.52 -23.20
CA ASP A 229 -9.72 15.70 -22.57
C ASP A 229 -8.99 16.44 -21.43
N LEU A 230 -9.77 17.07 -20.55
CA LEU A 230 -9.27 17.71 -19.33
C LEU A 230 -9.38 16.74 -18.15
N PRO A 231 -8.32 16.58 -17.33
CA PRO A 231 -8.43 15.86 -16.08
C PRO A 231 -9.33 16.57 -15.06
N LEU A 232 -9.95 15.79 -14.18
CA LEU A 232 -10.72 16.27 -13.05
C LEU A 232 -10.08 15.82 -11.73
N GLN A 233 -9.78 16.77 -10.87
CA GLN A 233 -9.36 16.54 -9.50
C GLN A 233 -10.59 16.55 -8.58
N ILE A 234 -10.71 15.55 -7.72
CA ILE A 234 -11.81 15.43 -6.75
C ILE A 234 -11.22 15.47 -5.35
N HIS A 235 -11.59 16.47 -4.55
CA HIS A 235 -11.25 16.46 -3.13
C HIS A 235 -11.92 15.26 -2.44
N THR A 236 -11.14 14.48 -1.69
CA THR A 236 -11.64 13.33 -0.92
C THR A 236 -10.98 13.26 0.45
N GLY A 237 -11.64 12.61 1.41
CA GLY A 237 -11.13 12.52 2.77
C GLY A 237 -11.33 13.80 3.58
N PHE A 238 -10.37 14.09 4.46
CA PHE A 238 -10.48 15.14 5.47
C PHE A 238 -10.14 16.55 4.95
N GLY A 239 -10.71 17.53 5.66
CA GLY A 239 -10.47 18.95 5.50
C GLY A 239 -10.77 19.69 6.80
N ASP A 240 -11.11 20.98 6.70
CA ASP A 240 -11.56 21.78 7.83
C ASP A 240 -12.99 21.43 8.31
N ARG A 241 -13.53 22.24 9.23
CA ARG A 241 -14.86 22.04 9.84
C ARG A 241 -16.04 22.22 8.85
N ASP A 242 -15.82 22.86 7.71
CA ASP A 242 -16.85 23.05 6.67
C ASP A 242 -17.18 21.72 5.97
N LEU A 243 -16.24 20.76 5.98
CA LEU A 243 -16.39 19.44 5.38
C LEU A 243 -17.06 18.43 6.32
N ASP A 244 -18.12 17.77 5.85
CA ASP A 244 -18.67 16.57 6.50
C ASP A 244 -17.91 15.33 6.03
N LEU A 245 -16.93 14.88 6.85
CA LEU A 245 -16.07 13.74 6.53
C LEU A 245 -16.84 12.45 6.22
N ARG A 246 -18.05 12.30 6.79
CA ARG A 246 -18.89 11.12 6.54
C ARG A 246 -19.32 11.00 5.09
N LEU A 247 -19.41 12.13 4.38
CA LEU A 247 -19.83 12.22 2.99
C LEU A 247 -18.66 12.27 2.00
N ALA A 248 -17.41 12.25 2.50
CA ALA A 248 -16.18 12.38 1.72
C ALA A 248 -15.49 11.04 1.42
N ASN A 249 -16.17 9.90 1.66
CA ASN A 249 -15.67 8.58 1.28
C ASN A 249 -15.75 8.39 -0.25
N PRO A 250 -14.63 8.06 -0.93
CA PRO A 250 -14.61 7.96 -2.39
C PRO A 250 -15.45 6.81 -2.95
N LEU A 251 -15.85 5.81 -2.16
CA LEU A 251 -16.75 4.74 -2.65
C LEU A 251 -18.11 5.26 -3.12
N HIS A 252 -18.55 6.41 -2.63
CA HIS A 252 -19.77 7.07 -3.10
C HIS A 252 -19.69 7.46 -4.59
N LEU A 253 -18.49 7.60 -5.16
CA LEU A 253 -18.30 7.93 -6.57
C LEU A 253 -18.65 6.79 -7.52
N ARG A 254 -19.03 5.61 -7.03
CA ARG A 254 -19.35 4.45 -7.88
C ARG A 254 -20.34 4.77 -9.00
N THR A 255 -21.43 5.50 -8.69
CA THR A 255 -22.44 5.91 -9.68
C THR A 255 -21.82 6.73 -10.81
N LEU A 256 -20.92 7.66 -10.47
CA LEU A 256 -20.19 8.49 -11.44
C LEU A 256 -19.21 7.66 -12.25
N LEU A 257 -18.44 6.78 -11.61
CA LEU A 257 -17.41 5.97 -12.26
C LEU A 257 -17.99 4.90 -13.19
N GLU A 258 -19.20 4.41 -12.92
CA GLU A 258 -19.93 3.45 -13.74
C GLU A 258 -20.80 4.12 -14.83
N ASP A 259 -20.90 5.46 -14.86
CA ASP A 259 -21.57 6.18 -15.93
C ASP A 259 -20.74 6.15 -17.22
N LYS A 260 -21.26 5.47 -18.25
CA LYS A 260 -20.57 5.28 -19.54
C LYS A 260 -20.19 6.59 -20.24
N ARG A 261 -20.88 7.70 -19.94
CA ARG A 261 -20.54 9.02 -20.52
C ARG A 261 -19.18 9.53 -20.03
N PHE A 262 -18.76 9.11 -18.85
CA PHE A 262 -17.56 9.61 -18.16
C PHE A 262 -16.50 8.53 -17.97
N ALA A 263 -16.65 7.38 -18.64
CA ALA A 263 -15.74 6.24 -18.48
C ALA A 263 -14.29 6.52 -18.94
N LYS A 264 -14.06 7.57 -19.75
CA LYS A 264 -12.72 7.99 -20.18
C LYS A 264 -12.22 9.26 -19.49
N CYS A 265 -13.03 9.88 -18.62
CA CYS A 265 -12.64 11.06 -17.86
C CYS A 265 -11.46 10.71 -16.96
N ARG A 266 -10.35 11.43 -17.09
CA ARG A 266 -9.18 11.24 -16.23
C ARG A 266 -9.46 11.86 -14.86
N ILE A 267 -9.59 11.03 -13.83
CA ILE A 267 -9.96 11.47 -12.47
C ILE A 267 -8.81 11.20 -11.51
N VAL A 268 -8.48 12.18 -10.66
CA VAL A 268 -7.58 11.96 -9.51
C VAL A 268 -8.31 12.25 -8.19
N LEU A 269 -8.18 11.32 -7.25
CA LEU A 269 -8.69 11.46 -5.89
C LEU A 269 -7.61 12.06 -5.00
N LEU A 270 -7.91 13.23 -4.44
CA LEU A 270 -6.94 14.00 -3.67
C LEU A 270 -6.80 13.54 -2.23
N HIS A 271 -5.62 13.80 -1.67
CA HIS A 271 -5.33 13.78 -0.23
C HIS A 271 -5.22 12.41 0.44
N ALA A 272 -4.77 11.41 -0.32
CA ALA A 272 -4.79 10.00 0.04
C ALA A 272 -6.20 9.49 0.40
N SER A 273 -7.23 10.28 0.07
CA SER A 273 -8.58 10.13 0.59
C SER A 273 -8.65 9.93 2.10
N TYR A 274 -7.65 10.36 2.89
CA TYR A 274 -7.53 9.95 4.30
C TYR A 274 -8.80 10.33 5.10
N PRO A 275 -9.40 9.42 5.89
CA PRO A 275 -8.88 8.11 6.31
C PRO A 275 -9.28 6.92 5.41
N PHE A 276 -9.77 7.17 4.19
CA PHE A 276 -10.29 6.18 3.23
C PHE A 276 -9.25 5.74 2.19
N SER A 277 -7.97 5.66 2.56
CA SER A 277 -6.87 5.35 1.62
C SER A 277 -7.02 3.95 0.99
N LYS A 278 -7.57 2.99 1.73
CA LYS A 278 -7.82 1.62 1.25
C LYS A 278 -8.91 1.59 0.18
N GLU A 279 -10.00 2.34 0.40
CA GLU A 279 -11.09 2.50 -0.55
C GLU A 279 -10.58 3.14 -1.84
N ALA A 280 -9.79 4.20 -1.72
CA ALA A 280 -9.18 4.87 -2.88
C ALA A 280 -8.23 3.93 -3.65
N SER A 281 -7.42 3.14 -2.93
CA SER A 281 -6.56 2.10 -3.51
C SER A 281 -7.35 1.09 -4.33
N PHE A 282 -8.44 0.56 -3.76
CA PHE A 282 -9.35 -0.35 -4.45
C PHE A 282 -9.91 0.29 -5.73
N LEU A 283 -10.45 1.51 -5.65
CA LEU A 283 -11.03 2.19 -6.82
C LEU A 283 -9.99 2.37 -7.94
N SER A 284 -8.77 2.81 -7.62
CA SER A 284 -7.71 2.97 -8.63
C SER A 284 -7.26 1.64 -9.26
N SER A 285 -7.35 0.54 -8.52
CA SER A 285 -7.00 -0.80 -9.00
C SER A 285 -8.02 -1.36 -10.01
N VAL A 286 -9.30 -1.03 -9.88
CA VAL A 286 -10.38 -1.60 -10.71
C VAL A 286 -10.94 -0.64 -11.76
N TYR A 287 -10.85 0.67 -11.54
CA TYR A 287 -11.29 1.69 -12.51
C TYR A 287 -10.08 2.24 -13.27
N PRO A 288 -10.01 2.08 -14.61
CA PRO A 288 -8.87 2.54 -15.42
C PRO A 288 -8.65 4.04 -15.28
N GLN A 289 -9.73 4.80 -15.09
CA GLN A 289 -9.74 6.25 -15.11
C GLN A 289 -9.44 6.93 -13.76
N VAL A 290 -9.26 6.16 -12.68
CA VAL A 290 -9.02 6.68 -11.32
C VAL A 290 -7.54 6.64 -10.94
N TYR A 291 -6.99 7.82 -10.66
CA TYR A 291 -5.65 8.09 -10.14
C TYR A 291 -5.75 8.61 -8.70
N LEU A 292 -4.62 8.61 -7.98
CA LEU A 292 -4.52 8.95 -6.57
C LEU A 292 -3.39 9.96 -6.35
N ASP A 293 -3.53 10.82 -5.36
CA ASP A 293 -2.39 11.50 -4.73
C ASP A 293 -2.46 11.41 -3.20
N PHE A 294 -1.47 11.99 -2.53
CA PHE A 294 -1.30 11.92 -1.08
C PHE A 294 -0.87 13.25 -0.44
N GLY A 295 -1.02 14.38 -1.15
CA GLY A 295 -0.81 15.71 -0.58
C GLY A 295 -1.79 15.99 0.57
N LEU A 296 -1.64 17.09 1.31
CA LEU A 296 -2.38 17.36 2.55
C LEU A 296 -2.11 16.35 3.67
N ALA A 297 -2.49 15.08 3.50
CA ALA A 297 -2.20 13.97 4.40
C ALA A 297 -0.69 13.90 4.70
N VAL A 298 0.13 14.06 3.67
CA VAL A 298 1.54 14.41 3.79
C VAL A 298 1.68 15.92 3.53
N PRO A 299 2.03 16.75 4.54
CA PRO A 299 2.69 16.41 5.80
C PRO A 299 1.77 16.42 7.04
N LYS A 300 0.44 16.57 6.94
CA LYS A 300 -0.38 16.87 8.14
C LYS A 300 -0.52 15.71 9.14
N LEU A 301 -0.33 14.47 8.73
CA LEU A 301 -0.42 13.32 9.62
C LEU A 301 0.86 13.12 10.47
N SER A 302 0.77 12.24 11.48
CA SER A 302 1.96 11.72 12.16
C SER A 302 2.85 10.97 11.17
N VAL A 303 4.14 10.73 11.48
CA VAL A 303 5.03 9.96 10.58
C VAL A 303 4.45 8.59 10.27
N HIS A 304 3.90 7.91 11.28
CA HIS A 304 3.19 6.66 11.09
C HIS A 304 1.96 6.83 10.18
N GLY A 305 1.12 7.84 10.41
CA GLY A 305 -0.06 8.09 9.58
C GLY A 305 0.27 8.38 8.12
N MET A 306 1.31 9.17 7.86
CA MET A 306 1.79 9.45 6.51
C MET A 306 2.27 8.17 5.81
N VAL A 307 3.13 7.38 6.46
CA VAL A 307 3.64 6.12 5.91
C VAL A 307 2.51 5.11 5.70
N SER A 308 1.60 4.97 6.68
CA SER A 308 0.47 4.06 6.60
C SER A 308 -0.46 4.42 5.44
N SER A 309 -0.81 5.70 5.29
CA SER A 309 -1.72 6.14 4.22
C SER A 309 -1.14 5.86 2.84
N VAL A 310 0.16 6.17 2.63
CA VAL A 310 0.82 5.91 1.34
C VAL A 310 0.99 4.40 1.07
N LYS A 311 1.25 3.58 2.10
CA LYS A 311 1.23 2.11 1.96
C LYS A 311 -0.15 1.62 1.56
N GLU A 312 -1.19 2.07 2.25
CA GLU A 312 -2.58 1.70 1.98
C GLU A 312 -3.01 2.09 0.56
N LEU A 313 -2.55 3.23 0.03
CA LEU A 313 -2.75 3.56 -1.39
C LEU A 313 -2.07 2.53 -2.30
N LEU A 314 -0.86 2.08 -1.97
CA LEU A 314 -0.09 1.12 -2.78
C LEU A 314 -0.43 -0.36 -2.53
N ASP A 315 -1.35 -0.68 -1.61
CA ASP A 315 -1.78 -2.06 -1.35
C ASP A 315 -2.41 -2.70 -2.60
N LEU A 316 -3.21 -1.93 -3.36
CA LEU A 316 -3.87 -2.37 -4.60
C LEU A 316 -3.58 -1.46 -5.80
N ALA A 317 -3.33 -0.17 -5.60
CA ALA A 317 -3.13 0.76 -6.72
C ALA A 317 -1.79 0.52 -7.42
N SER A 318 -1.80 0.68 -8.75
CA SER A 318 -0.56 0.69 -9.51
C SER A 318 0.26 1.93 -9.16
N THR A 319 1.59 1.79 -9.01
CA THR A 319 2.52 2.93 -8.88
C THR A 319 2.46 3.89 -10.06
N LYS A 320 1.91 3.48 -11.21
CA LYS A 320 1.66 4.32 -12.40
C LYS A 320 0.42 5.21 -12.27
N LYS A 321 -0.34 5.08 -11.18
CA LYS A 321 -1.57 5.83 -10.91
C LYS A 321 -1.52 6.65 -9.63
N VAL A 322 -0.41 6.61 -8.90
CA VAL A 322 -0.20 7.42 -7.69
C VAL A 322 0.71 8.60 -8.04
N MET A 323 0.33 9.81 -7.65
CA MET A 323 1.03 11.06 -7.96
C MET A 323 1.34 11.83 -6.68
N PHE A 324 2.32 12.72 -6.77
CA PHE A 324 2.68 13.64 -5.71
C PHE A 324 1.94 14.97 -5.85
N SER A 325 1.48 15.50 -4.72
CA SER A 325 1.06 16.88 -4.53
C SER A 325 1.46 17.31 -3.12
N THR A 326 1.62 18.61 -2.90
CA THR A 326 1.82 19.16 -1.55
C THR A 326 0.49 19.49 -0.88
N ASP A 327 -0.51 19.88 -1.67
CA ASP A 327 -1.65 20.67 -1.21
C ASP A 327 -1.20 21.94 -0.46
N GLY A 328 -0.08 22.54 -0.89
CA GLY A 328 0.48 23.72 -0.27
C GLY A 328 -0.43 24.93 -0.47
N TYR A 329 -0.65 25.74 0.57
CA TYR A 329 -1.50 26.93 0.51
C TYR A 329 -1.01 28.02 1.44
N ALA A 330 -1.29 29.28 1.07
CA ALA A 330 -1.03 30.50 1.83
C ALA A 330 0.47 30.79 2.11
N SER A 331 1.19 29.87 2.74
CA SER A 331 2.60 30.03 3.12
C SER A 331 3.49 29.09 2.30
N PRO A 332 4.62 29.56 1.74
CA PRO A 332 5.54 28.73 0.95
C PRO A 332 6.17 27.58 1.75
N GLU A 333 6.21 27.67 3.08
CA GLU A 333 6.63 26.60 3.97
C GLU A 333 5.80 25.32 3.79
N THR A 334 4.50 25.44 3.44
CA THR A 334 3.65 24.26 3.19
C THR A 334 4.17 23.40 2.04
N TYR A 335 4.67 24.02 0.97
CA TYR A 335 5.27 23.37 -0.18
C TYR A 335 6.55 22.63 0.17
N TYR A 336 7.46 23.32 0.88
CA TYR A 336 8.70 22.73 1.37
C TYR A 336 8.44 21.52 2.28
N LEU A 337 7.52 21.67 3.23
CA LEU A 337 7.17 20.61 4.17
C LEU A 337 6.54 19.40 3.46
N GLY A 338 5.62 19.64 2.52
CA GLY A 338 4.99 18.59 1.71
C GLY A 338 6.03 17.83 0.90
N ALA A 339 6.88 18.53 0.14
CA ALA A 339 7.96 17.93 -0.66
C ALA A 339 8.95 17.13 0.19
N LYS A 340 9.44 17.71 1.29
CA LYS A 340 10.41 17.07 2.17
C LYS A 340 9.83 15.79 2.79
N LYS A 341 8.62 15.86 3.35
CA LYS A 341 8.00 14.69 3.99
C LYS A 341 7.55 13.64 2.99
N ALA A 342 7.16 14.03 1.78
CA ALA A 342 6.89 13.07 0.72
C ALA A 342 8.13 12.26 0.34
N ARG A 343 9.31 12.89 0.19
CA ARG A 343 10.58 12.17 -0.06
C ARG A 343 10.92 11.19 1.06
N GLU A 344 10.79 11.62 2.31
CA GLU A 344 11.01 10.74 3.48
C GLU A 344 10.04 9.55 3.48
N VAL A 345 8.76 9.81 3.26
CA VAL A 345 7.70 8.79 3.28
C VAL A 345 7.87 7.80 2.14
N ILE A 346 8.04 8.27 0.90
CA ILE A 346 8.23 7.42 -0.27
C ILE A 346 9.51 6.58 -0.14
N PHE A 347 10.58 7.14 0.41
CA PHE A 347 11.77 6.33 0.72
C PHE A 347 11.44 5.20 1.70
N LEU A 348 10.76 5.49 2.81
CA LEU A 348 10.41 4.47 3.80
C LEU A 348 9.51 3.38 3.21
N VAL A 349 8.50 3.77 2.42
CA VAL A 349 7.54 2.87 1.78
C VAL A 349 8.22 1.98 0.74
N LEU A 350 8.98 2.58 -0.18
CA LEU A 350 9.63 1.83 -1.25
C LEU A 350 10.81 0.98 -0.75
N ARG A 351 11.54 1.44 0.28
CA ARG A 351 12.55 0.64 0.97
C ARG A 351 11.93 -0.64 1.56
N GLU A 352 10.75 -0.51 2.15
CA GLU A 352 10.04 -1.67 2.73
C GLU A 352 9.49 -2.61 1.64
N ALA A 353 8.99 -2.06 0.53
CA ALA A 353 8.62 -2.85 -0.65
C ALA A 353 9.84 -3.62 -1.20
N CYS A 354 11.02 -2.99 -1.26
CA CYS A 354 12.26 -3.69 -1.62
C CYS A 354 12.64 -4.79 -0.62
N ALA A 355 12.59 -4.48 0.68
CA ALA A 355 12.94 -5.42 1.74
C ALA A 355 12.00 -6.64 1.77
N SER A 356 10.73 -6.43 1.43
CA SER A 356 9.69 -7.47 1.33
C SER A 356 9.79 -8.29 0.04
N GLY A 357 10.49 -7.75 -0.97
CA GLY A 357 10.68 -8.37 -2.28
C GLY A 357 9.56 -8.06 -3.28
N ASP A 358 8.73 -7.05 -2.99
CA ASP A 358 7.69 -6.56 -3.90
C ASP A 358 8.30 -5.72 -5.03
N PHE A 359 9.43 -5.06 -4.75
CA PHE A 359 10.26 -4.39 -5.75
C PHE A 359 11.71 -4.84 -5.70
N SER A 360 12.36 -4.91 -6.86
CA SER A 360 13.80 -4.74 -6.96
C SER A 360 14.18 -3.27 -6.69
N LEU A 361 15.45 -3.03 -6.35
CA LEU A 361 15.96 -1.67 -6.14
C LEU A 361 15.68 -0.76 -7.36
N LYS A 362 15.85 -1.29 -8.58
CA LYS A 362 15.59 -0.57 -9.83
C LYS A 362 14.12 -0.22 -9.98
N GLU A 363 13.21 -1.16 -9.72
CA GLU A 363 11.77 -0.92 -9.80
C GLU A 363 11.30 0.11 -8.78
N ALA A 364 11.86 0.11 -7.56
CA ALA A 364 11.59 1.13 -6.57
C ALA A 364 12.09 2.52 -7.01
N ILE A 365 13.29 2.62 -7.58
CA ILE A 365 13.80 3.90 -8.13
C ILE A 365 12.90 4.39 -9.27
N ASP A 366 12.44 3.51 -10.15
CA ASP A 366 11.52 3.88 -11.22
C ASP A 366 10.14 4.29 -10.69
N ALA A 367 9.59 3.56 -9.72
CA ALA A 367 8.34 3.91 -9.05
C ALA A 367 8.42 5.28 -8.36
N ALA A 368 9.54 5.61 -7.72
CA ALA A 368 9.75 6.94 -7.14
C ALA A 368 9.69 8.04 -8.22
N LYS A 369 10.35 7.84 -9.37
CA LYS A 369 10.33 8.81 -10.49
C LYS A 369 8.93 8.94 -11.09
N ASP A 370 8.18 7.85 -11.14
CA ASP A 370 6.80 7.85 -11.61
C ASP A 370 5.90 8.65 -10.68
N ILE A 371 5.92 8.34 -9.38
CA ILE A 371 5.10 8.97 -8.35
C ILE A 371 5.38 10.47 -8.25
N PHE A 372 6.65 10.87 -8.25
CA PHE A 372 7.03 12.27 -8.05
C PHE A 372 6.92 13.15 -9.30
N SER A 373 6.88 12.56 -10.50
CA SER A 373 7.02 13.36 -11.72
C SER A 373 6.32 12.73 -12.93
N ARG A 374 6.75 11.56 -13.41
CA ARG A 374 6.35 11.06 -14.74
C ARG A 374 4.85 10.81 -14.86
N ASN A 375 4.20 10.33 -13.79
CA ASN A 375 2.76 10.11 -13.79
C ASN A 375 2.00 11.43 -13.99
N ALA A 376 2.36 12.49 -13.27
CA ALA A 376 1.73 13.79 -13.41
C ALA A 376 1.99 14.41 -14.79
N ILE A 377 3.21 14.30 -15.33
CA ILE A 377 3.52 14.77 -16.70
C ILE A 377 2.59 14.11 -17.72
N GLY A 378 2.46 12.78 -17.67
CA GLY A 378 1.57 12.05 -18.58
C GLY A 378 0.09 12.33 -18.33
N PHE A 379 -0.33 12.39 -17.06
CA PHE A 379 -1.72 12.58 -16.67
C PHE A 379 -2.23 13.99 -16.96
N TYR A 380 -1.41 15.03 -16.84
CA TYR A 380 -1.81 16.40 -17.17
C TYR A 380 -1.32 16.86 -18.56
N LYS A 381 -0.60 15.99 -19.29
CA LYS A 381 0.02 16.30 -20.60
C LYS A 381 0.88 17.56 -20.56
N LEU A 382 1.70 17.68 -19.53
CA LEU A 382 2.55 18.85 -19.33
C LEU A 382 3.67 18.88 -20.37
N ASP A 383 3.83 20.01 -21.05
CA ASP A 383 4.96 20.25 -21.97
C ASP A 383 6.16 20.80 -21.19
N ILE A 384 6.69 19.97 -20.29
CA ILE A 384 7.92 20.26 -19.56
C ILE A 384 9.02 19.36 -20.09
N GLY A 385 10.11 20.00 -20.56
CA GLY A 385 11.22 19.43 -21.34
C GLY A 385 11.99 18.31 -20.65
N THR A 386 11.33 17.19 -20.45
CA THR A 386 11.95 15.93 -20.07
C THR A 386 12.38 15.23 -21.36
N ASP A 387 13.62 14.73 -21.39
CA ASP A 387 14.14 13.91 -22.49
C ASP A 387 13.09 12.87 -22.88
N SER A 388 12.51 13.08 -24.06
CA SER A 388 11.35 12.37 -24.60
C SER A 388 11.71 10.96 -25.08
N SER A 389 12.48 10.21 -24.29
CA SER A 389 12.92 8.85 -24.56
C SER A 389 12.35 7.84 -23.57
N SER A 390 11.03 7.87 -23.32
CA SER A 390 10.33 6.68 -22.79
C SER A 390 8.85 6.64 -23.15
N ARG A 391 8.53 6.78 -24.45
CA ARG A 391 7.33 6.11 -24.97
C ARG A 391 7.61 4.61 -24.98
N ILE A 392 7.25 3.91 -23.90
CA ILE A 392 7.27 2.45 -23.86
C ILE A 392 6.21 1.97 -24.86
N SER A 393 6.67 1.62 -26.06
CA SER A 393 5.97 0.72 -26.97
C SER A 393 5.97 -0.66 -26.31
N LEU A 394 4.79 -1.19 -26.02
CA LEU A 394 4.58 -2.56 -25.54
C LEU A 394 4.98 -3.57 -26.63
N LYS A 395 6.27 -3.87 -26.69
CA LYS A 395 6.83 -5.13 -27.22
C LYS A 395 8.10 -5.44 -26.43
N SER A 396 7.98 -6.08 -25.27
CA SER A 396 9.15 -6.61 -24.56
C SER A 396 9.35 -8.07 -24.98
N GLU A 397 10.28 -8.28 -25.91
CA GLU A 397 11.05 -9.53 -25.93
C GLU A 397 11.96 -9.50 -24.69
N ILE A 398 11.67 -10.38 -23.74
CA ILE A 398 12.49 -10.57 -22.55
C ILE A 398 13.69 -11.41 -22.98
N LYS A 399 14.88 -10.83 -22.97
CA LYS A 399 16.13 -11.59 -22.88
C LYS A 399 16.47 -11.75 -21.40
N GLU A 400 16.38 -12.98 -20.92
CA GLU A 400 16.80 -13.37 -19.58
C GLU A 400 18.33 -13.37 -19.45
N PRO A 401 18.86 -13.02 -18.26
CA PRO A 401 20.21 -13.41 -17.88
C PRO A 401 20.21 -14.87 -17.43
N ASP A 402 21.21 -15.59 -17.92
CA ASP A 402 21.50 -17.00 -17.71
C ASP A 402 21.73 -17.34 -16.23
N VAL A 403 20.74 -17.97 -15.59
CA VAL A 403 20.94 -18.87 -14.44
C VAL A 403 19.86 -19.96 -14.51
N GLN A 404 20.25 -21.15 -14.96
CA GLN A 404 19.43 -22.36 -14.91
C GLN A 404 19.15 -22.78 -13.45
N GLU A 405 17.99 -22.40 -12.92
CA GLU A 405 17.26 -23.18 -11.90
C GLU A 405 15.79 -23.27 -12.35
N ASP A 406 15.27 -24.49 -12.41
CA ASP A 406 13.98 -24.86 -13.00
C ASP A 406 12.82 -24.02 -12.42
N SER A 407 12.12 -23.27 -13.30
CA SER A 407 11.13 -22.23 -12.93
C SER A 407 9.85 -22.76 -12.28
N SER A 408 9.68 -24.08 -12.24
CA SER A 408 8.53 -24.77 -11.63
C SER A 408 8.77 -25.27 -10.20
N SER A 409 9.96 -25.06 -9.62
CA SER A 409 10.35 -25.68 -8.34
C SER A 409 9.89 -24.92 -7.08
N PHE A 410 9.54 -25.64 -6.01
CA PHE A 410 9.07 -25.08 -4.73
C PHE A 410 9.91 -25.54 -3.53
N VAL A 411 9.96 -24.71 -2.50
CA VAL A 411 10.53 -25.01 -1.18
C VAL A 411 9.44 -24.93 -0.13
N ARG A 412 9.15 -26.07 0.52
CA ARG A 412 8.21 -26.18 1.64
C ARG A 412 8.91 -25.78 2.93
N ILE A 413 8.47 -24.69 3.54
CA ILE A 413 8.97 -24.24 4.85
C ILE A 413 8.06 -24.83 5.91
N ILE A 414 8.59 -25.77 6.69
CA ILE A 414 7.80 -26.63 7.57
C ILE A 414 7.98 -26.21 9.03
N TRP A 415 6.87 -26.24 9.78
CA TRP A 415 6.85 -26.16 11.23
C TRP A 415 5.86 -27.17 11.83
N VAL A 416 5.97 -27.38 13.13
CA VAL A 416 5.02 -28.19 13.91
C VAL A 416 4.25 -27.25 14.82
N ASP A 417 2.92 -27.38 14.85
CA ASP A 417 2.09 -26.57 15.74
C ASP A 417 1.97 -27.16 17.17
N THR A 418 1.23 -26.48 18.04
CA THR A 418 1.05 -26.92 19.44
C THR A 418 0.22 -28.20 19.58
N SER A 419 -0.53 -28.59 18.54
CA SER A 419 -1.30 -29.83 18.48
C SER A 419 -0.50 -31.01 17.90
N GLY A 420 0.77 -30.79 17.56
CA GLY A 420 1.65 -31.78 16.94
C GLY A 420 1.42 -31.96 15.44
N GLN A 421 0.63 -31.09 14.80
CA GLN A 421 0.40 -31.16 13.35
C GLN A 421 1.54 -30.50 12.58
N GLN A 422 1.98 -31.16 11.53
CA GLN A 422 2.97 -30.61 10.60
C GLN A 422 2.27 -29.68 9.62
N ARG A 423 2.75 -28.44 9.53
CA ARG A 423 2.22 -27.42 8.63
C ARG A 423 3.33 -26.89 7.75
N CYS A 424 2.96 -26.44 6.57
CA CYS A 424 3.95 -25.87 5.65
C CYS A 424 3.45 -24.61 4.96
N ARG A 425 4.42 -23.78 4.59
CA ARG A 425 4.24 -22.67 3.65
C ARG A 425 5.17 -22.92 2.47
N ALA A 426 4.60 -23.23 1.32
CA ALA A 426 5.35 -23.44 0.10
C ALA A 426 5.67 -22.09 -0.56
N VAL A 427 6.92 -21.92 -1.00
CA VAL A 427 7.37 -20.74 -1.75
C VAL A 427 8.16 -21.21 -2.97
N GLN A 428 8.13 -20.46 -4.07
CA GLN A 428 8.95 -20.80 -5.26
C GLN A 428 10.45 -20.80 -4.91
N ALA A 429 11.24 -21.70 -5.51
CA ALA A 429 12.66 -21.83 -5.24
C ALA A 429 13.43 -20.52 -5.49
N GLN A 430 13.06 -19.78 -6.54
CA GLN A 430 13.65 -18.48 -6.81
C GLN A 430 13.40 -17.48 -5.67
N ARG A 431 12.17 -17.43 -5.13
CA ARG A 431 11.82 -16.60 -3.96
C ARG A 431 12.54 -17.07 -2.71
N PHE A 432 12.68 -18.39 -2.54
CA PHE A 432 13.41 -18.98 -1.43
C PHE A 432 14.87 -18.55 -1.44
N ASN A 433 15.53 -18.69 -2.58
CA ASN A 433 16.94 -18.39 -2.79
C ASN A 433 17.24 -16.89 -2.71
N LYS A 434 16.33 -16.03 -3.18
CA LYS A 434 16.50 -14.57 -3.16
C LYS A 434 16.27 -13.95 -1.77
N SER A 435 15.23 -14.38 -1.04
CA SER A 435 14.80 -13.66 0.18
C SER A 435 14.51 -14.58 1.36
N VAL A 436 13.73 -15.64 1.17
CA VAL A 436 13.17 -16.38 2.32
C VAL A 436 14.23 -17.11 3.13
N LYS A 437 15.30 -17.62 2.49
CA LYS A 437 16.42 -18.25 3.19
C LYS A 437 17.14 -17.32 4.19
N LYS A 438 17.05 -15.99 4.00
CA LYS A 438 17.70 -14.98 4.85
C LYS A 438 16.71 -14.30 5.79
N ASN A 439 15.53 -13.95 5.29
CA ASN A 439 14.59 -13.07 5.98
C ASN A 439 13.37 -13.81 6.55
N GLY A 440 13.29 -15.12 6.31
CA GLY A 440 12.12 -15.93 6.62
C GLY A 440 10.88 -15.54 5.82
N VAL A 441 9.75 -16.14 6.17
CA VAL A 441 8.41 -15.82 5.63
C VAL A 441 7.45 -15.54 6.78
N GLY A 442 6.51 -14.63 6.60
CA GLY A 442 5.52 -14.31 7.63
C GLY A 442 4.62 -15.50 7.97
N LEU A 443 4.14 -15.55 9.20
CA LEU A 443 3.10 -16.47 9.65
C LEU A 443 2.27 -15.78 10.73
N THR A 444 0.95 -15.90 10.65
CA THR A 444 0.06 -15.39 11.69
C THR A 444 0.24 -16.18 12.99
N ARG A 445 0.15 -15.50 14.14
CA ARG A 445 0.23 -16.16 15.46
C ARG A 445 -0.86 -17.20 15.67
N ALA A 446 -2.02 -17.02 15.04
CA ALA A 446 -3.13 -17.98 15.03
C ALA A 446 -2.72 -19.40 14.60
N ALA A 447 -1.69 -19.56 13.76
CA ALA A 447 -1.24 -20.86 13.28
C ALA A 447 -0.74 -21.80 14.39
N MET A 448 -0.40 -21.26 15.58
CA MET A 448 -0.03 -22.05 16.75
C MET A 448 -1.19 -22.29 17.72
N GLY A 449 -2.37 -21.72 17.46
CA GLY A 449 -3.56 -21.87 18.30
C GLY A 449 -4.58 -22.89 17.78
N MET A 450 -4.34 -23.50 16.61
CA MET A 450 -5.30 -24.42 15.96
C MET A 450 -5.24 -25.82 16.57
N PRO A 451 -6.38 -26.39 17.03
CA PRO A 451 -6.48 -27.80 17.41
C PRO A 451 -6.23 -28.75 16.24
N SER A 452 -5.98 -30.03 16.54
CA SER A 452 -5.80 -31.07 15.52
C SER A 452 -7.08 -31.42 14.75
N CYS A 453 -8.26 -31.02 15.25
CA CYS A 453 -9.56 -31.34 14.66
C CYS A 453 -10.24 -30.16 13.95
N THR A 454 -9.70 -28.93 14.04
CA THR A 454 -10.34 -27.73 13.47
C THR A 454 -9.31 -26.72 12.95
N ASP A 455 -9.58 -26.13 11.78
CA ASP A 455 -8.75 -25.06 11.19
C ASP A 455 -9.12 -23.66 11.72
N ALA A 456 -9.37 -23.56 13.02
CA ALA A 456 -9.63 -22.31 13.72
C ALA A 456 -8.88 -22.30 15.07
N PRO A 457 -8.32 -21.15 15.50
CA PRO A 457 -7.69 -21.05 16.81
C PRO A 457 -8.69 -21.42 17.91
N ALA A 458 -8.26 -22.24 18.86
CA ALA A 458 -9.06 -22.52 20.04
C ALA A 458 -9.34 -21.22 20.81
N GLU A 459 -10.54 -21.13 21.38
CA GLU A 459 -10.94 -20.02 22.21
C GLU A 459 -9.97 -19.84 23.39
N GLU A 460 -9.87 -18.61 23.89
CA GLU A 460 -9.03 -18.24 25.05
C GLU A 460 -7.51 -18.41 24.90
N THR A 461 -7.01 -18.95 23.79
CA THR A 461 -5.55 -19.08 23.52
C THR A 461 -4.81 -17.75 23.41
N LYS A 462 -5.53 -16.64 23.14
CA LYS A 462 -5.00 -15.31 22.79
C LYS A 462 -4.13 -15.30 21.52
N LEU A 463 -4.02 -16.43 20.83
CA LEU A 463 -3.33 -16.58 19.55
C LEU A 463 -4.33 -16.29 18.41
N THR A 464 -4.53 -15.01 18.11
CA THR A 464 -5.49 -14.56 17.10
C THR A 464 -4.82 -14.28 15.75
N GLY A 465 -5.63 -13.91 14.75
CA GLY A 465 -5.11 -13.46 13.45
C GLY A 465 -4.27 -12.16 13.53
N VAL A 466 -4.29 -11.46 14.67
CA VAL A 466 -3.57 -10.21 14.88
C VAL A 466 -2.11 -10.50 15.27
N GLY A 467 -1.19 -9.92 14.49
CA GLY A 467 0.25 -10.05 14.68
C GLY A 467 0.88 -11.16 13.83
N GLU A 468 2.14 -10.94 13.48
CA GLU A 468 2.94 -11.83 12.63
C GLU A 468 4.18 -12.31 13.40
N ILE A 469 4.61 -13.54 13.09
CA ILE A 469 5.94 -14.07 13.40
C ILE A 469 6.64 -14.44 12.09
N ARG A 470 7.96 -14.57 12.12
CA ARG A 470 8.78 -14.94 10.96
C ARG A 470 9.21 -16.39 11.08
N LEU A 471 8.85 -17.21 10.10
CA LEU A 471 9.40 -18.54 9.86
C LEU A 471 10.74 -18.39 9.15
N VAL A 472 11.84 -18.53 9.88
CA VAL A 472 13.21 -18.43 9.34
C VAL A 472 13.74 -19.85 9.06
N PRO A 473 14.01 -20.20 7.80
CA PRO A 473 14.51 -21.53 7.43
C PRO A 473 15.87 -21.85 8.06
N ASP A 474 15.97 -23.02 8.68
CA ASP A 474 17.22 -23.63 9.11
C ASP A 474 17.81 -24.43 7.94
N LEU A 475 18.72 -23.81 7.20
CA LEU A 475 19.26 -24.38 5.96
C LEU A 475 20.01 -25.70 6.16
N SER A 476 20.47 -26.00 7.37
CA SER A 476 21.07 -27.31 7.69
C SER A 476 20.06 -28.47 7.52
N THR A 477 18.77 -28.15 7.64
CA THR A 477 17.66 -29.09 7.52
C THR A 477 17.08 -29.18 6.11
N LYS A 478 17.60 -28.42 5.14
CA LYS A 478 17.08 -28.45 3.77
C LYS A 478 17.33 -29.82 3.13
N ARG A 479 16.29 -30.43 2.56
CA ARG A 479 16.36 -31.70 1.80
C ARG A 479 15.52 -31.62 0.53
N THR A 480 15.98 -32.24 -0.54
CA THR A 480 15.16 -32.48 -1.73
C THR A 480 14.19 -33.62 -1.45
N ILE A 481 12.93 -33.48 -1.88
CA ILE A 481 11.90 -34.48 -1.63
C ILE A 481 12.08 -35.66 -2.62
N PRO A 482 12.30 -36.91 -2.16
CA PRO A 482 12.65 -38.02 -3.05
C PRO A 482 11.59 -38.37 -4.09
N TRP A 483 10.30 -38.23 -3.75
CA TRP A 483 9.17 -38.55 -4.63
C TRP A 483 8.73 -37.38 -5.53
N THR A 484 9.29 -36.17 -5.34
CA THR A 484 9.04 -35.02 -6.22
C THR A 484 10.33 -34.25 -6.47
N LYS A 485 10.99 -34.53 -7.61
CA LYS A 485 12.30 -33.94 -7.96
C LYS A 485 12.31 -32.41 -8.10
N GLN A 486 11.13 -31.78 -8.21
CA GLN A 486 10.96 -30.33 -8.33
C GLN A 486 10.74 -29.64 -6.97
N GLU A 487 10.76 -30.37 -5.86
CA GLU A 487 10.46 -29.80 -4.55
C GLU A 487 11.53 -30.11 -3.51
N SER A 488 11.75 -29.15 -2.62
CA SER A 488 12.56 -29.33 -1.42
C SER A 488 11.78 -28.90 -0.19
N MET A 489 12.20 -29.36 0.98
CA MET A 489 11.65 -28.92 2.27
C MET A 489 12.76 -28.45 3.21
N VAL A 490 12.39 -27.59 4.15
CA VAL A 490 13.28 -27.04 5.16
C VAL A 490 12.48 -26.73 6.43
N LEU A 491 13.03 -27.07 7.59
CA LEU A 491 12.43 -26.70 8.88
C LEU A 491 12.69 -25.22 9.16
N ALA A 492 11.80 -24.56 9.88
CA ALA A 492 11.96 -23.16 10.26
C ALA A 492 11.88 -22.94 11.77
N ASP A 493 12.66 -21.97 12.23
CA ASP A 493 12.52 -21.35 13.55
C ASP A 493 11.49 -20.21 13.48
N MET A 494 10.73 -20.02 14.55
CA MET A 494 9.73 -18.95 14.66
C MET A 494 10.28 -17.78 15.46
N LEU A 495 10.38 -16.60 14.83
CA LEU A 495 10.93 -15.39 15.46
C LEU A 495 9.87 -14.28 15.56
N VAL A 496 9.86 -13.53 16.66
CA VAL A 496 9.02 -12.31 16.80
C VAL A 496 9.69 -11.12 16.13
N LYS A 497 11.02 -11.06 16.21
CA LYS A 497 11.89 -10.05 15.58
C LYS A 497 13.18 -10.72 15.11
N PRO A 498 13.98 -10.11 14.22
CA PRO A 498 15.27 -10.67 13.84
C PRO A 498 16.15 -10.99 15.06
N GLY A 499 16.55 -12.26 15.21
CA GLY A 499 17.34 -12.75 16.33
C GLY A 499 16.58 -13.05 17.63
N GLU A 500 15.27 -12.75 17.70
CA GLU A 500 14.44 -12.95 18.89
C GLU A 500 13.44 -14.09 18.63
N ALA A 501 13.75 -15.27 19.16
CA ALA A 501 12.88 -16.44 19.04
C ALA A 501 11.57 -16.26 19.80
N TRP A 502 10.48 -16.68 19.19
CA TRP A 502 9.16 -16.62 19.81
C TRP A 502 9.03 -17.67 20.91
N GLU A 503 8.34 -17.32 22.00
CA GLU A 503 8.14 -18.22 23.15
C GLU A 503 7.44 -19.53 22.75
N TYR A 504 6.54 -19.48 21.75
CA TYR A 504 5.82 -20.63 21.20
C TYR A 504 6.58 -21.38 20.10
N CYS A 505 7.84 -21.02 19.81
CA CYS A 505 8.68 -21.79 18.87
C CYS A 505 9.04 -23.15 19.49
N PRO A 506 8.59 -24.30 18.94
CA PRO A 506 8.88 -25.60 19.55
C PRO A 506 10.37 -25.95 19.50
N ARG A 507 11.05 -25.60 18.40
CA ARG A 507 12.50 -25.84 18.21
C ARG A 507 13.32 -25.08 19.23
N GLU A 508 12.98 -23.82 19.48
CA GLU A 508 13.67 -23.02 20.49
C GLU A 508 13.39 -23.53 21.91
N THR A 509 12.15 -23.91 22.20
CA THR A 509 11.80 -24.51 23.48
C THR A 509 12.65 -25.76 23.76
N LEU A 510 12.80 -26.63 22.75
CA LEU A 510 13.65 -27.82 22.84
C LEU A 510 15.14 -27.47 23.05
N ARG A 511 15.68 -26.45 22.36
CA ARG A 511 17.05 -25.96 22.58
C ARG A 511 17.24 -25.47 24.01
N ARG A 512 16.31 -24.67 24.54
CA ARG A 512 16.34 -24.17 25.93
C ARG A 512 16.33 -25.30 26.95
N VAL A 513 15.40 -26.25 26.83
CA VAL A 513 15.28 -27.37 27.76
C VAL A 513 16.50 -28.29 27.71
N THR A 514 17.01 -28.58 26.51
CA THR A 514 18.23 -29.41 26.36
C THR A 514 19.45 -28.71 26.95
N LYS A 515 19.55 -27.39 26.81
CA LYS A 515 20.60 -26.58 27.44
C LYS A 515 20.52 -26.64 28.97
N VAL A 516 19.33 -26.52 29.55
CA VAL A 516 19.12 -26.70 31.00
C VAL A 516 19.56 -28.09 31.46
N LEU A 517 19.15 -29.16 30.76
CA LEU A 517 19.57 -30.54 31.06
C LEU A 517 21.09 -30.69 31.07
N LYS A 518 21.78 -30.06 30.12
CA LYS A 518 23.23 -30.12 30.03
C LYS A 518 23.93 -29.26 31.08
N ASP A 519 23.50 -28.02 31.26
CA ASP A 519 24.18 -27.04 32.11
C ASP A 519 23.94 -27.33 33.61
N GLU A 520 22.74 -27.77 33.98
CA GLU A 520 22.38 -28.01 35.39
C GLU A 520 22.60 -29.46 35.83
N PHE A 521 22.49 -30.43 34.91
CA PHE A 521 22.51 -31.85 35.23
C PHE A 521 23.57 -32.67 34.47
N ASP A 522 24.33 -32.06 33.55
CA ASP A 522 25.29 -32.72 32.66
C ASP A 522 24.68 -33.84 31.78
N LEU A 523 23.36 -33.81 31.57
CA LEU A 523 22.64 -34.81 30.80
C LEU A 523 22.46 -34.40 29.34
N VAL A 524 22.52 -35.39 28.44
CA VAL A 524 22.19 -35.22 27.02
C VAL A 524 21.00 -36.11 26.69
N MET A 525 19.96 -35.54 26.10
CA MET A 525 18.79 -36.28 25.64
C MET A 525 19.03 -36.80 24.22
N ASN A 526 18.81 -38.10 24.02
CA ASN A 526 18.67 -38.70 22.70
C ASN A 526 17.22 -39.15 22.51
N ALA A 527 16.69 -38.96 21.32
CA ALA A 527 15.36 -39.41 20.94
C ALA A 527 15.45 -40.30 19.71
N GLY A 528 14.53 -41.25 19.63
CA GLY A 528 14.31 -42.12 18.48
C GLY A 528 12.81 -42.30 18.33
N PHE A 529 12.35 -42.43 17.10
CA PHE A 529 10.93 -42.60 16.79
C PHE A 529 10.71 -43.99 16.18
N GLU A 530 9.49 -44.51 16.35
CA GLU A 530 9.04 -45.74 15.69
C GLU A 530 7.90 -45.36 14.76
N ASN A 531 8.08 -45.56 13.46
CA ASN A 531 7.04 -45.28 12.47
C ASN A 531 6.36 -46.59 12.08
N GLU A 532 5.04 -46.64 12.23
CA GLU A 532 4.24 -47.82 11.88
C GLU A 532 3.24 -47.51 10.76
N PHE A 533 3.16 -48.38 9.75
CA PHE A 533 2.23 -48.25 8.63
C PHE A 533 1.68 -49.60 8.19
N TYR A 534 0.56 -49.59 7.44
CA TYR A 534 -0.02 -50.79 6.87
C TYR A 534 0.37 -50.92 5.39
N LEU A 535 0.77 -52.12 5.00
CA LEU A 535 0.91 -52.50 3.60
C LEU A 535 -0.37 -53.20 3.17
N LEU A 536 -1.02 -52.66 2.14
CA LEU A 536 -2.27 -53.18 1.59
C LEU A 536 -2.04 -53.68 0.17
N LYS A 537 -2.83 -54.66 -0.24
CA LYS A 537 -2.95 -55.08 -1.64
C LYS A 537 -4.37 -54.85 -2.12
N ASN A 538 -4.50 -54.40 -3.36
CA ASN A 538 -5.79 -54.31 -4.04
C ASN A 538 -6.22 -55.71 -4.48
N VAL A 539 -7.44 -56.09 -4.16
CA VAL A 539 -8.08 -57.33 -4.62
C VAL A 539 -9.46 -56.98 -5.17
N VAL A 540 -9.84 -57.58 -6.28
CA VAL A 540 -11.19 -57.43 -6.82
C VAL A 540 -12.06 -58.53 -6.24
N ARG A 541 -13.12 -58.16 -5.51
CA ARG A 541 -14.16 -59.08 -5.01
C ARG A 541 -15.51 -58.61 -5.50
N ASP A 542 -16.25 -59.52 -6.13
CA ASP A 542 -17.59 -59.25 -6.68
C ASP A 542 -17.67 -58.04 -7.63
N GLY A 543 -16.57 -57.73 -8.33
CA GLY A 543 -16.46 -56.60 -9.26
C GLY A 543 -16.07 -55.27 -8.62
N GLU A 544 -15.90 -55.22 -7.30
CA GLU A 544 -15.49 -54.04 -6.55
C GLU A 544 -14.02 -54.18 -6.11
N GLU A 545 -13.28 -53.06 -6.15
CA GLU A 545 -11.92 -53.00 -5.63
C GLU A 545 -11.92 -52.91 -4.10
N GLU A 546 -11.29 -53.88 -3.43
CA GLU A 546 -11.12 -53.92 -1.98
C GLU A 546 -9.63 -53.86 -1.63
N TYR A 547 -9.27 -53.04 -0.64
CA TYR A 547 -7.91 -53.02 -0.08
C TYR A 547 -7.84 -53.88 1.18
N VAL A 548 -7.06 -54.96 1.11
CA VAL A 548 -6.84 -55.87 2.26
C VAL A 548 -5.38 -55.83 2.69
N PRO A 549 -5.06 -56.20 3.95
CA PRO A 549 -3.67 -56.41 4.37
C PRO A 549 -2.91 -57.26 3.36
N PHE A 550 -1.68 -56.86 3.02
CA PHE A 550 -0.88 -57.59 2.03
C PHE A 550 -0.62 -59.04 2.47
N ASP A 551 -0.49 -59.24 3.79
CA ASP A 551 -0.17 -60.48 4.48
C ASP A 551 -0.95 -60.61 5.80
N PHE A 552 -1.17 -61.85 6.25
CA PHE A 552 -1.78 -62.24 7.53
C PHE A 552 -0.83 -63.11 8.39
N GLY A 553 0.45 -63.15 8.05
CA GLY A 553 1.48 -63.92 8.73
C GLY A 553 1.70 -63.49 10.18
N PRO A 554 2.26 -64.39 11.00
CA PRO A 554 2.50 -64.11 12.41
C PRO A 554 3.58 -63.04 12.60
N TYR A 555 3.62 -62.48 13.82
CA TYR A 555 4.61 -61.49 14.23
C TYR A 555 6.05 -61.93 13.90
N SER A 556 6.82 -61.04 13.26
CA SER A 556 8.22 -61.24 12.86
C SER A 556 8.48 -62.48 12.00
N SER A 557 7.53 -62.87 11.15
CA SER A 557 7.71 -64.00 10.22
C SER A 557 8.70 -63.67 9.10
N THR A 558 9.63 -64.59 8.83
CA THR A 558 10.57 -64.50 7.70
C THR A 558 9.85 -64.50 6.36
N SER A 559 8.78 -65.29 6.22
CA SER A 559 7.99 -65.33 4.98
C SER A 559 7.30 -64.00 4.66
N SER A 560 6.84 -63.30 5.70
CA SER A 560 6.23 -61.96 5.57
C SER A 560 7.28 -60.92 5.21
N PHE A 561 8.51 -61.07 5.72
CA PHE A 561 9.64 -60.24 5.33
C PHE A 561 10.01 -60.45 3.88
N ASP A 562 10.19 -61.69 3.44
CA ASP A 562 10.52 -62.01 2.04
C ASP A 562 9.47 -61.45 1.08
N ALA A 563 8.18 -61.51 1.46
CA ALA A 563 7.08 -60.95 0.68
C ALA A 563 7.11 -59.41 0.59
N ALA A 564 7.51 -58.72 1.66
CA ALA A 564 7.61 -57.24 1.70
C ALA A 564 9.00 -56.71 1.28
N SER A 565 10.00 -57.59 1.16
CA SER A 565 11.40 -57.25 0.88
C SER A 565 11.59 -56.35 -0.35
N PRO A 566 10.87 -56.52 -1.48
CA PRO A 566 10.98 -55.59 -2.61
C PRO A 566 10.69 -54.15 -2.24
N ILE A 567 9.65 -53.90 -1.42
CA ILE A 567 9.30 -52.56 -0.93
C ILE A 567 10.38 -52.05 0.02
N PHE A 568 10.94 -52.91 0.87
CA PHE A 568 12.04 -52.51 1.75
C PHE A 568 13.30 -52.14 0.98
N HIS A 569 13.60 -52.80 -0.14
CA HIS A 569 14.70 -52.41 -1.02
C HIS A 569 14.49 -51.08 -1.73
N GLU A 570 13.27 -50.53 -1.73
CA GLU A 570 13.00 -49.16 -2.19
C GLU A 570 13.00 -48.16 -1.03
N ILE A 571 12.43 -48.54 0.12
CA ILE A 571 12.35 -47.68 1.32
C ILE A 571 13.75 -47.41 1.89
N VAL A 572 14.62 -48.42 2.03
CA VAL A 572 15.94 -48.22 2.65
C VAL A 572 16.78 -47.20 1.88
N PRO A 573 17.02 -47.35 0.56
CA PRO A 573 17.83 -46.37 -0.16
C PRO A 573 17.20 -44.97 -0.17
N ALA A 574 15.87 -44.86 -0.17
CA ALA A 574 15.19 -43.58 -0.06
C ALA A 574 15.45 -42.90 1.30
N LEU A 575 15.40 -43.65 2.41
CA LEU A 575 15.75 -43.16 3.74
C LEU A 575 17.24 -42.81 3.86
N GLU A 576 18.12 -43.65 3.33
CA GLU A 576 19.57 -43.40 3.30
C GLU A 576 19.91 -42.14 2.52
N SER A 577 19.24 -41.89 1.38
CA SER A 577 19.42 -40.66 0.58
C SER A 577 19.07 -39.37 1.33
N LEU A 578 18.29 -39.49 2.42
CA LEU A 578 17.91 -38.41 3.32
C LEU A 578 18.78 -38.32 4.58
N ASN A 579 19.82 -39.16 4.67
CA ASN A 579 20.64 -39.39 5.86
C ASN A 579 19.84 -39.90 7.07
N ILE A 580 18.84 -40.75 6.81
CA ILE A 580 18.03 -41.40 7.84
C ILE A 580 18.51 -42.85 7.99
N GLU A 581 19.26 -43.13 9.05
CA GLU A 581 19.76 -44.47 9.31
C GLU A 581 18.70 -45.32 10.02
N LEU A 582 18.31 -46.40 9.37
CA LEU A 582 17.37 -47.36 9.92
C LEU A 582 18.12 -48.41 10.74
N ASN A 583 17.65 -48.64 11.97
CA ASN A 583 18.23 -49.65 12.86
C ASN A 583 17.63 -51.04 12.62
N SER A 584 16.30 -51.14 12.56
CA SER A 584 15.62 -52.43 12.37
C SER A 584 14.21 -52.29 11.81
N PHE A 585 13.77 -53.31 11.08
CA PHE A 585 12.39 -53.53 10.69
C PHE A 585 11.68 -54.47 11.65
N MET A 586 10.37 -54.31 11.78
CA MET A 586 9.52 -55.28 12.46
C MET A 586 8.20 -55.45 11.72
N LEU A 587 7.81 -56.70 11.47
CA LEU A 587 6.56 -57.05 10.80
C LEU A 587 5.54 -57.60 11.78
N LYS A 588 4.30 -57.13 11.66
CA LYS A 588 3.08 -57.65 12.30
C LYS A 588 2.07 -57.94 11.18
N PRO A 589 0.95 -58.67 11.41
CA PRO A 589 -0.01 -58.98 10.36
C PRO A 589 -0.47 -57.72 9.60
N GLY A 590 -0.04 -57.58 8.34
CA GLY A 590 -0.33 -56.42 7.49
C GLY A 590 0.39 -55.10 7.84
N LYS A 591 1.17 -55.05 8.93
CA LYS A 591 1.72 -53.82 9.51
C LYS A 591 3.24 -53.88 9.58
N VAL A 592 3.89 -52.84 9.09
CA VAL A 592 5.34 -52.64 9.13
C VAL A 592 5.65 -51.60 10.19
N SER A 593 6.69 -51.85 10.98
CA SER A 593 7.29 -50.89 11.91
C SER A 593 8.76 -50.66 11.54
N LEU A 594 9.16 -49.39 11.50
CA LEU A 594 10.52 -48.93 11.24
C LEU A 594 11.09 -48.27 12.50
N LYS A 595 12.23 -48.76 12.97
CA LYS A 595 12.96 -48.20 14.12
C LYS A 595 14.24 -47.54 13.65
N TYR A 596 14.45 -46.31 14.08
CA TYR A 596 15.60 -45.48 13.72
C TYR A 596 16.63 -45.45 14.86
N LEU A 597 17.88 -45.12 14.54
CA LEU A 597 18.91 -44.90 15.55
C LEU A 597 18.58 -43.67 16.42
N TRP A 598 19.07 -43.70 17.65
CA TRP A 598 18.94 -42.59 18.60
C TRP A 598 19.91 -41.47 18.23
N ASP A 599 19.44 -40.22 18.17
CA ASP A 599 20.27 -39.02 18.01
C ASP A 599 19.64 -37.85 18.78
N THR A 600 20.26 -36.68 18.73
CA THR A 600 19.72 -35.47 19.36
C THR A 600 18.31 -35.16 18.82
N PRO A 601 17.35 -34.78 19.69
CA PRO A 601 15.96 -34.51 19.30
C PRO A 601 15.78 -33.52 18.13
N LEU A 602 16.66 -32.52 18.01
CA LEU A 602 16.63 -31.53 16.92
C LEU A 602 17.01 -32.12 15.56
N HIS A 603 17.96 -33.07 15.53
CA HIS A 603 18.37 -33.77 14.32
C HIS A 603 17.31 -34.81 13.89
N GLN A 604 16.65 -35.45 14.86
CA GLN A 604 15.61 -36.46 14.64
C GLN A 604 14.24 -35.89 14.21
N THR A 605 14.05 -34.56 14.26
CA THR A 605 12.79 -33.92 13.86
C THR A 605 12.52 -34.04 12.34
N LEU A 606 13.57 -33.94 11.52
CA LEU A 606 13.47 -33.97 10.06
C LEU A 606 13.12 -35.36 9.50
N PRO A 607 13.76 -36.47 9.95
CA PRO A 607 13.39 -37.83 9.57
C PRO A 607 11.91 -38.17 9.81
N THR A 608 11.36 -37.79 10.97
CA THR A 608 9.96 -38.04 11.34
C THR A 608 8.97 -37.30 10.44
N ILE A 609 9.30 -36.07 10.05
CA ILE A 609 8.47 -35.24 9.14
C ILE A 609 8.51 -35.75 7.70
N LEU A 610 9.64 -36.30 7.26
CA LEU A 610 9.76 -36.85 5.91
C LEU A 610 8.90 -38.11 5.75
N PHE A 611 8.79 -38.94 6.80
CA PHE A 611 8.04 -40.20 6.73
C PHE A 611 6.52 -40.02 6.54
N THR A 612 5.92 -39.00 7.16
CA THR A 612 4.47 -38.69 7.06
C THR A 612 4.03 -38.19 5.68
N HIS A 613 4.97 -37.85 4.80
CA HIS A 613 4.70 -37.32 3.47
C HIS A 613 5.09 -38.26 2.32
N VAL A 614 5.70 -39.42 2.62
CA VAL A 614 6.03 -40.41 1.58
C VAL A 614 4.73 -40.96 1.01
N LYS A 615 4.47 -40.67 -0.28
CA LYS A 615 3.56 -41.49 -1.08
C LYS A 615 4.42 -42.65 -1.61
N LEU A 616 4.28 -43.82 -0.99
CA LEU A 616 4.76 -45.09 -1.57
C LEU A 616 3.79 -45.55 -2.65
#